data_AF-A0A8T0F0B4-F1
#
_entry.id   AF-A0A8T0F0B4-F1
#
_cell.length_a   1.000
_cell.length_b   1.000
_cell.length_c   1.000
_cell.angle_alpha   90.00
_cell.angle_beta   90.00
_cell.angle_gamma   90.00
#
_symmetry.space_group_name_H-M   'P 1'
#
loop_
_entity.id
_entity.type
_entity.pdbx_description
1 polymer ?
#
loop_
_entity_poly.entity_id
_entity_poly.type
_entity_poly.pdbx_seq_one_letter_code
_entity_poly.pdbx_strand_id
1 'polypeptide(L)'
;MFIALNVNKEVQSNEVKPETVVIKPKLKTVYLTQDFEEGSEETHARLKRMPNACRYPLRSEDSEILCKIYPSKVVCNQTCMFGYKFKEGRTRIMRCRFDEDVWSPTRTFEQCEQYVDCTLSLGPGGSMKCYTNFMEHGPICEVECKHYEDKPAVPRKPYQCDETGKWSPSLPFCVTPGSAMYEDPAAGEVRKVP
;
A
#
# COMPACT_ATOMS: atom_id res chain seq x y z
N MET A 1 28.50 -45.53 47.05
CA MET A 1 27.19 -45.01 47.53
C MET A 1 26.80 -43.88 46.57
N PHE A 2 25.65 -44.01 45.91
CA PHE A 2 25.08 -43.01 45.02
C PHE A 2 24.60 -41.78 45.80
N ILE A 3 24.60 -40.59 45.18
CA ILE A 3 23.46 -39.66 45.00
C ILE A 3 23.96 -38.39 44.27
N ALA A 4 23.11 -37.85 43.39
CA ALA A 4 23.33 -36.77 42.44
C ALA A 4 22.48 -35.51 42.73
N LEU A 5 22.73 -34.43 41.94
CA LEU A 5 21.88 -33.26 41.60
C LEU A 5 21.78 -32.12 42.65
N ASN A 6 21.69 -30.82 42.37
CA ASN A 6 21.24 -29.98 41.23
C ASN A 6 22.00 -28.62 41.28
N VAL A 7 22.47 -27.99 40.20
CA VAL A 7 21.78 -27.16 39.18
C VAL A 7 20.84 -26.08 39.74
N ASN A 8 21.27 -24.82 39.65
CA ASN A 8 20.37 -23.70 39.31
C ASN A 8 21.19 -22.62 38.60
N LYS A 9 21.17 -22.66 37.27
CA LYS A 9 21.56 -21.52 36.42
C LYS A 9 20.28 -21.07 35.77
N GLU A 10 19.71 -19.99 36.28
CA GLU A 10 18.56 -19.33 35.68
C GLU A 10 18.93 -18.94 34.25
N VAL A 11 18.35 -19.64 33.29
CA VAL A 11 18.34 -19.23 31.89
C VAL A 11 17.16 -18.28 31.75
N GLN A 12 17.47 -16.98 31.67
CA GLN A 12 16.49 -15.98 31.23
C GLN A 12 16.07 -16.29 29.80
N SER A 13 14.85 -16.79 29.68
CA SER A 13 14.07 -16.86 28.46
C SER A 13 13.79 -15.43 27.97
N ASN A 14 14.63 -14.91 27.08
CA ASN A 14 14.29 -13.74 26.28
C ASN A 14 13.24 -14.17 25.24
N GLU A 15 11.96 -13.94 25.53
CA GLU A 15 10.89 -13.96 24.53
C GLU A 15 11.17 -12.86 23.49
N VAL A 16 11.80 -13.24 22.38
CA VAL A 16 11.93 -12.38 21.21
C VAL A 16 10.55 -12.30 20.54
N LYS A 17 9.82 -11.23 20.85
CA LYS A 17 8.55 -10.92 20.18
C LYS A 17 8.82 -10.77 18.67
N PRO A 18 8.07 -11.47 17.79
CA PRO A 18 8.29 -11.37 16.35
C PRO A 18 8.08 -9.94 15.88
N GLU A 19 9.01 -9.44 15.06
CA GLU A 19 8.91 -8.11 14.47
C GLU A 19 7.91 -8.18 13.31
N THR A 20 6.68 -7.73 13.59
CA THR A 20 5.64 -7.58 12.56
C THR A 20 5.90 -6.28 11.80
N VAL A 21 6.25 -6.38 10.52
CA VAL A 21 6.39 -5.21 9.66
C VAL A 21 5.07 -4.98 8.96
N VAL A 22 4.34 -3.97 9.44
CA VAL A 22 3.18 -3.47 8.71
C VAL A 22 3.69 -2.76 7.47
N ILE A 23 3.47 -3.38 6.31
CA ILE A 23 3.82 -2.83 5.00
C ILE A 23 2.88 -1.66 4.70
N LYS A 24 3.22 -0.49 5.25
CA LYS A 24 2.48 0.74 4.96
C LYS A 24 3.06 1.41 3.72
N PRO A 25 2.22 1.69 2.72
CA PRO A 25 2.66 2.54 1.64
C PRO A 25 3.01 3.95 2.15
N LYS A 26 4.06 4.54 1.58
CA LYS A 26 4.48 5.93 1.75
C LYS A 26 4.82 6.50 0.39
N LEU A 27 3.88 7.15 -0.27
CA LEU A 27 4.12 7.90 -1.51
C LEU A 27 3.85 9.39 -1.33
N LYS A 28 4.54 10.20 -2.15
CA LYS A 28 4.69 11.65 -1.95
C LYS A 28 4.53 12.47 -3.23
N THR A 29 3.90 11.93 -4.26
CA THR A 29 3.93 12.58 -5.58
C THR A 29 2.55 12.70 -6.20
N VAL A 30 2.18 13.96 -6.44
CA VAL A 30 1.11 14.40 -7.31
C VAL A 30 1.79 14.94 -8.56
N TYR A 31 1.35 14.50 -9.75
CA TYR A 31 1.83 15.04 -11.01
C TYR A 31 0.78 15.98 -11.61
N LEU A 32 1.24 17.14 -12.06
CA LEU A 32 0.42 18.15 -12.70
C LEU A 32 0.82 18.29 -14.15
N THR A 33 -0.13 18.09 -15.05
CA THR A 33 0.04 18.39 -16.47
C THR A 33 -0.92 19.51 -16.85
N GLN A 34 -0.37 20.56 -17.46
CA GLN A 34 -1.14 21.68 -17.96
C GLN A 34 -1.30 21.50 -19.47
N ASP A 35 -2.47 21.06 -19.90
CA ASP A 35 -2.78 20.84 -21.32
C ASP A 35 -3.54 22.07 -21.83
N PHE A 36 -2.92 22.83 -22.73
CA PHE A 36 -3.62 23.85 -23.52
C PHE A 36 -4.15 23.16 -24.78
N GLU A 37 -5.46 23.22 -25.04
CA GLU A 37 -6.01 22.67 -26.29
C GLU A 37 -5.39 23.40 -27.49
N GLU A 38 -4.57 22.70 -28.28
CA GLU A 38 -4.08 23.17 -29.58
C GLU A 38 -5.28 23.32 -30.52
N GLY A 39 -5.82 24.53 -30.61
CA GLY A 39 -6.93 24.85 -31.52
C GLY A 39 -7.72 26.12 -31.22
N SER A 40 -7.57 26.72 -30.04
CA SER A 40 -8.17 28.04 -29.77
C SER A 40 -7.18 29.15 -30.09
N GLU A 41 -7.57 30.08 -30.98
CA GLU A 41 -6.84 31.31 -31.31
C GLU A 41 -6.17 31.94 -30.08
N GLU A 42 -4.91 32.35 -30.25
CA GLU A 42 -4.06 33.02 -29.27
C GLU A 42 -4.70 34.32 -28.77
N THR A 43 -5.66 34.20 -27.88
CA THR A 43 -5.98 35.23 -26.92
C THR A 43 -5.26 34.83 -25.64
N HIS A 44 -4.35 35.68 -25.16
CA HIS A 44 -3.73 35.55 -23.85
C HIS A 44 -4.82 35.69 -22.76
N ALA A 45 -5.68 34.68 -22.63
CA ALA A 45 -6.68 34.61 -21.60
C ALA A 45 -5.92 34.37 -20.30
N ARG A 46 -5.84 35.42 -19.47
CA ARG A 46 -5.32 35.34 -18.10
C ARG A 46 -6.03 34.17 -17.42
N LEU A 47 -5.29 33.09 -17.14
CA LEU A 47 -5.81 31.93 -16.42
C LEU A 47 -6.51 32.45 -15.16
N LYS A 48 -7.82 32.20 -15.07
CA LYS A 48 -8.58 32.52 -13.86
C LYS A 48 -7.91 31.76 -12.72
N ARG A 49 -7.67 32.44 -11.60
CA ARG A 49 -7.12 31.80 -10.40
C ARG A 49 -8.03 30.63 -10.04
N MET A 50 -7.43 29.47 -9.82
CA MET A 50 -8.17 28.27 -9.41
C MET A 50 -9.01 28.61 -8.17
N PRO A 51 -10.33 28.37 -8.21
CA PRO A 51 -11.20 28.58 -7.07
C PRO A 51 -10.74 27.76 -5.87
N ASN A 52 -11.02 28.27 -4.66
CA ASN A 52 -10.59 27.59 -3.44
C ASN A 52 -11.26 26.23 -3.24
N ALA A 53 -12.49 26.03 -3.73
CA ALA A 53 -13.18 24.74 -3.60
C ALA A 53 -12.61 23.69 -4.56
N CYS A 54 -12.00 24.09 -5.68
CA CYS A 54 -11.31 23.21 -6.62
C CYS A 54 -9.89 22.81 -6.17
N ARG A 55 -9.56 22.96 -4.89
CA ARG A 55 -8.31 22.45 -4.33
C ARG A 55 -8.38 20.92 -4.21
N TYR A 56 -7.27 20.27 -4.53
CA TYR A 56 -7.06 18.83 -4.41
C TYR A 56 -5.93 18.57 -3.39
N PRO A 57 -5.89 17.39 -2.75
CA PRO A 57 -4.87 17.07 -1.78
C PRO A 57 -3.51 16.88 -2.48
N LEU A 58 -2.46 17.43 -1.88
CA LEU A 58 -1.09 17.31 -2.37
C LEU A 58 -0.43 15.98 -2.00
N ARG A 59 -1.07 15.21 -1.11
CA ARG A 59 -0.57 13.92 -0.62
C ARG A 59 -1.76 13.00 -0.39
N SER A 60 -1.59 11.75 -0.77
CA SER A 60 -2.44 10.64 -0.34
C SER A 60 -1.54 9.50 0.10
N GLU A 61 -1.99 8.73 1.10
CA GLU A 61 -1.23 7.63 1.68
C GLU A 61 -1.42 6.32 0.92
N ASP A 62 -2.54 6.17 0.21
CA ASP A 62 -3.06 4.92 -0.35
C ASP A 62 -3.44 5.04 -1.84
N SER A 63 -3.26 6.21 -2.45
CA SER A 63 -3.59 6.47 -3.85
C SER A 63 -2.62 7.44 -4.52
N GLU A 64 -2.46 7.30 -5.84
CA GLU A 64 -1.87 8.33 -6.70
C GLU A 64 -2.96 9.28 -7.22
N ILE A 65 -2.68 10.58 -7.26
CA ILE A 65 -3.59 11.60 -7.81
C ILE A 65 -2.88 12.34 -8.94
N LEU A 66 -3.48 12.27 -10.13
CA LEU A 66 -3.00 12.91 -11.35
C LEU A 66 -4.01 13.95 -11.81
N CYS A 67 -3.65 15.23 -11.83
CA CYS A 67 -4.58 16.32 -12.18
C CYS A 67 -4.19 17.03 -13.47
N LYS A 68 -5.19 17.24 -14.31
CA LYS A 68 -5.15 18.07 -15.51
C LYS A 68 -5.92 19.37 -15.28
N ILE A 69 -5.25 20.50 -15.48
CA ILE A 69 -5.83 21.83 -15.27
C ILE A 69 -6.19 22.43 -16.63
N TYR A 70 -7.47 22.74 -16.82
CA TYR A 70 -8.02 23.43 -17.99
C TYR A 70 -8.45 24.85 -17.59
N PRO A 71 -8.66 25.76 -18.57
CA PRO A 71 -9.08 27.14 -18.29
C PRO A 71 -10.39 27.28 -17.48
N SER A 72 -11.32 26.33 -17.61
CA SER A 72 -12.65 26.37 -16.97
C SER A 72 -12.90 25.25 -15.96
N LYS A 73 -11.96 24.29 -15.81
CA LYS A 73 -12.15 23.12 -14.97
C LYS A 73 -10.83 22.47 -14.59
N VAL A 74 -10.84 21.66 -13.54
CA VAL A 74 -9.77 20.72 -13.19
C VAL A 74 -10.34 19.32 -13.25
N VAL A 75 -9.57 18.39 -13.82
CA VAL A 75 -9.91 16.97 -13.86
C VAL A 75 -8.79 16.20 -13.19
N CYS A 76 -9.09 15.51 -12.09
CA CYS A 76 -8.14 14.67 -11.38
C CYS A 76 -8.53 13.20 -11.50
N ASN A 77 -7.55 12.34 -11.74
CA ASN A 77 -7.69 10.90 -11.67
C ASN A 77 -7.02 10.41 -10.39
N GLN A 78 -7.81 9.82 -9.49
CA GLN A 78 -7.32 9.20 -8.26
C GLN A 78 -7.32 7.68 -8.45
N THR A 79 -6.14 7.07 -8.33
CA THR A 79 -5.96 5.62 -8.50
C THR A 79 -5.39 5.03 -7.23
N CYS A 80 -6.07 4.05 -6.64
CA CYS A 80 -5.60 3.31 -5.48
C CYS A 80 -4.36 2.47 -5.84
N MET A 81 -3.42 2.41 -4.91
CA MET A 81 -2.27 1.52 -5.01
C MET A 81 -2.70 0.05 -5.06
N PHE A 82 -1.76 -0.81 -5.47
CA PHE A 82 -2.00 -2.23 -5.46
C PHE A 82 -2.44 -2.73 -4.08
N GLY A 83 -3.48 -3.56 -4.04
CA GLY A 83 -4.05 -4.07 -2.80
C GLY A 83 -5.02 -3.11 -2.10
N TYR A 84 -5.31 -1.95 -2.71
CA TYR A 84 -6.30 -0.98 -2.24
C TYR A 84 -7.36 -0.68 -3.31
N LYS A 85 -8.59 -0.41 -2.90
CA LYS A 85 -9.71 -0.09 -3.79
C LYS A 85 -10.71 0.88 -3.14
N PHE A 86 -11.44 1.62 -3.98
CA PHE A 86 -12.71 2.21 -3.60
C PHE A 86 -13.82 1.16 -3.70
N LYS A 87 -15.02 1.50 -3.20
CA LYS A 87 -16.21 0.66 -3.35
C LYS A 87 -16.56 0.41 -4.82
N GLU A 88 -16.32 1.39 -5.68
CA GLU A 88 -16.63 1.34 -7.11
C GLU A 88 -15.48 0.79 -7.98
N GLY A 89 -14.29 0.53 -7.42
CA GLY A 89 -13.13 0.04 -8.14
C GLY A 89 -11.82 0.71 -7.74
N ARG A 90 -10.74 0.50 -8.52
CA ARG A 90 -9.40 1.02 -8.21
C ARG A 90 -9.17 2.48 -8.62
N THR A 91 -10.03 3.05 -9.45
CA THR A 91 -9.79 4.35 -10.08
C THR A 91 -11.06 5.19 -10.05
N ARG A 92 -10.92 6.49 -9.76
CA ARG A 92 -12.02 7.45 -9.75
C ARG A 92 -11.61 8.75 -10.41
N ILE A 93 -12.52 9.32 -11.21
CA ILE A 93 -12.31 10.60 -11.87
C ILE A 93 -13.10 11.70 -11.16
N MET A 94 -12.38 12.71 -10.69
CA MET A 94 -12.88 13.91 -10.02
C MET A 94 -12.84 15.08 -10.98
N ARG A 95 -13.89 15.90 -11.02
CA ARG A 95 -13.99 17.07 -11.89
C ARG A 95 -14.45 18.27 -11.08
N CYS A 96 -13.75 19.40 -11.16
CA CYS A 96 -14.20 20.65 -10.57
C CYS A 96 -14.36 21.68 -11.68
N ARG A 97 -15.57 22.19 -11.90
CA ARG A 97 -15.79 23.30 -12.83
C ARG A 97 -15.70 24.62 -12.05
N PHE A 98 -15.05 25.62 -12.63
CA PHE A 98 -14.77 26.87 -11.93
C PHE A 98 -15.97 27.80 -11.76
N ASP A 99 -17.02 27.59 -12.55
CA ASP A 99 -18.31 28.29 -12.46
C ASP A 99 -19.22 27.71 -11.37
N GLU A 100 -19.18 26.38 -11.18
CA GLU A 100 -19.94 25.68 -10.13
C GLU A 100 -19.25 25.72 -8.76
N ASP A 101 -17.91 25.91 -8.73
CA ASP A 101 -17.06 25.92 -7.53
C ASP A 101 -17.28 24.70 -6.62
N VAL A 102 -17.54 23.53 -7.22
CA VAL A 102 -17.81 22.27 -6.52
C VAL A 102 -17.18 21.10 -7.27
N TRP A 103 -16.61 20.15 -6.52
CA TRP A 103 -16.15 18.87 -7.07
C TRP A 103 -17.34 17.96 -7.43
N SER A 104 -17.21 17.28 -8.55
CA SER A 104 -18.11 16.26 -9.05
C SER A 104 -17.32 14.95 -9.24
N PRO A 105 -17.73 13.84 -8.61
CA PRO A 105 -18.83 13.72 -7.65
C PRO A 105 -18.60 14.54 -6.36
N THR A 106 -19.69 14.87 -5.64
CA THR A 106 -19.64 15.70 -4.42
C THR A 106 -18.80 15.05 -3.30
N ARG A 107 -18.66 13.72 -3.31
CA ARG A 107 -17.71 13.02 -2.44
C ARG A 107 -16.29 13.35 -2.90
N THR A 108 -15.54 14.00 -2.05
CA THR A 108 -14.17 14.45 -2.29
C THR A 108 -13.19 13.27 -2.36
N PHE A 109 -11.91 13.55 -2.57
CA PHE A 109 -10.82 12.57 -2.51
C PHE A 109 -10.93 11.73 -1.22
N GLU A 110 -11.25 10.45 -1.37
CA GLU A 110 -11.45 9.50 -0.28
C GLU A 110 -10.19 8.64 -0.12
N GLN A 111 -10.00 8.08 1.08
CA GLN A 111 -9.00 7.05 1.32
C GLN A 111 -9.45 5.74 0.68
N CYS A 112 -8.49 4.97 0.19
CA CYS A 112 -8.73 3.65 -0.36
C CYS A 112 -8.80 2.60 0.76
N GLU A 113 -9.68 1.62 0.59
CA GLU A 113 -9.79 0.50 1.53
C GLU A 113 -8.86 -0.63 1.06
N GLN A 114 -8.09 -1.18 1.99
CA GLN A 114 -7.24 -2.33 1.71
C GLN A 114 -8.13 -3.54 1.40
N TYR A 115 -7.80 -4.32 0.36
CA TYR A 115 -8.50 -5.58 0.05
C TYR A 115 -7.56 -6.78 -0.05
N VAL A 116 -6.24 -6.56 0.04
CA VAL A 116 -5.21 -7.60 0.02
C VAL A 116 -4.32 -7.46 1.24
N ASP A 117 -4.14 -8.54 2.00
CA ASP A 117 -3.14 -8.59 3.06
C ASP A 117 -1.81 -9.13 2.54
N CYS A 118 -0.85 -8.23 2.39
CA CYS A 118 0.55 -8.56 2.10
C CYS A 118 1.45 -8.29 3.32
N THR A 119 0.96 -8.42 4.55
CA THR A 119 1.83 -8.26 5.72
C THR A 119 2.73 -9.48 5.90
N LEU A 120 3.93 -9.24 6.44
CA LEU A 120 4.90 -10.27 6.78
C LEU A 120 5.34 -10.08 8.23
N SER A 121 5.47 -11.20 8.96
CA SER A 121 6.10 -11.24 10.27
C SER A 121 7.42 -11.99 10.17
N LEU A 122 8.48 -11.39 10.71
CA LEU A 122 9.82 -11.95 10.70
C LEU A 122 10.06 -12.78 11.95
N GLY A 123 10.47 -14.03 11.74
CA GLY A 123 10.89 -14.95 12.78
C GLY A 123 12.38 -14.84 13.13
N PRO A 124 12.85 -15.62 14.10
CA PRO A 124 14.24 -15.59 14.57
C PRO A 124 15.24 -15.86 13.45
N GLY A 125 16.37 -15.14 13.47
CA GLY A 125 17.46 -15.33 12.51
C GLY A 125 17.14 -14.87 11.07
N GLY A 126 15.95 -14.30 10.84
CA GLY A 126 15.58 -13.68 9.59
C GLY A 126 16.04 -12.21 9.51
N SER A 127 16.20 -11.72 8.28
CA SER A 127 16.23 -10.29 7.98
C SER A 127 15.43 -10.06 6.70
N MET A 128 14.69 -8.95 6.63
CA MET A 128 13.93 -8.61 5.44
C MET A 128 13.91 -7.12 5.14
N LYS A 129 13.78 -6.78 3.86
CA LYS A 129 13.60 -5.41 3.38
C LYS A 129 12.51 -5.40 2.32
N CYS A 130 11.45 -4.64 2.57
CA CYS A 130 10.30 -4.57 1.67
C CYS A 130 10.27 -3.25 0.89
N TYR A 131 9.91 -3.37 -0.38
CA TYR A 131 9.62 -2.29 -1.31
C TYR A 131 8.13 -2.31 -1.60
N THR A 132 7.50 -1.15 -1.53
CA THR A 132 6.04 -0.98 -1.53
C THR A 132 5.66 0.14 -2.48
N ASN A 133 4.39 0.55 -2.49
CA ASN A 133 3.89 1.68 -3.26
C ASN A 133 3.81 1.47 -4.78
N PHE A 134 3.64 0.23 -5.21
CA PHE A 134 3.55 -0.08 -6.62
C PHE A 134 2.09 0.03 -7.09
N MET A 135 1.91 0.55 -8.31
CA MET A 135 0.59 0.68 -8.94
C MET A 135 0.21 -0.58 -9.71
N GLU A 136 1.20 -1.26 -10.31
CA GLU A 136 0.98 -2.37 -11.23
C GLU A 136 1.12 -3.75 -10.56
N HIS A 137 1.87 -3.83 -9.46
CA HIS A 137 2.15 -5.09 -8.78
C HIS A 137 2.17 -4.93 -7.27
N GLY A 138 2.14 -6.04 -6.53
CA GLY A 138 2.22 -6.00 -5.07
C GLY A 138 3.62 -5.71 -4.54
N PRO A 139 3.74 -5.55 -3.20
CA PRO A 139 5.01 -5.33 -2.56
C PRO A 139 6.00 -6.45 -2.83
N ILE A 140 7.28 -6.09 -2.89
CA ILE A 140 8.39 -7.01 -3.07
C ILE A 140 9.26 -6.96 -1.83
N CYS A 141 9.51 -8.10 -1.18
CA CYS A 141 10.36 -8.19 -0.01
C CYS A 141 11.60 -9.03 -0.32
N GLU A 142 12.79 -8.47 -0.10
CA GLU A 142 14.04 -9.21 -0.04
C GLU A 142 14.15 -9.87 1.33
N VAL A 143 14.16 -11.19 1.39
CA VAL A 143 14.23 -11.95 2.63
C VAL A 143 15.50 -12.80 2.65
N GLU A 144 16.16 -12.86 3.79
CA GLU A 144 17.34 -13.66 4.07
C GLU A 144 17.16 -14.36 5.43
N CYS A 145 17.36 -15.68 5.48
CA CYS A 145 17.28 -16.45 6.72
C CYS A 145 18.65 -17.04 7.05
N LYS A 146 19.12 -16.85 8.29
CA LYS A 146 20.30 -17.56 8.81
C LYS A 146 19.96 -19.01 9.10
N HIS A 147 20.99 -19.83 9.24
CA HIS A 147 20.84 -21.20 9.72
C HIS A 147 20.17 -21.19 11.11
N TYR A 148 19.14 -22.01 11.30
CA TYR A 148 18.38 -22.08 12.55
C TYR A 148 17.90 -23.52 12.75
N GLU A 149 18.31 -24.13 13.86
CA GLU A 149 18.09 -25.56 14.14
C GLU A 149 18.50 -26.43 12.93
N ASP A 150 17.60 -27.26 12.41
CA ASP A 150 17.87 -28.14 11.26
C ASP A 150 17.62 -27.46 9.90
N LYS A 151 17.31 -26.16 9.87
CA LYS A 151 16.92 -25.47 8.64
C LYS A 151 18.12 -24.76 8.01
N PRO A 152 18.44 -25.04 6.72
CA PRO A 152 19.58 -24.41 6.06
C PRO A 152 19.37 -22.91 5.90
N ALA A 153 20.46 -22.15 5.85
CA ALA A 153 20.40 -20.72 5.56
C ALA A 153 19.78 -20.49 4.16
N VAL A 154 18.89 -19.49 4.09
CA VAL A 154 18.29 -19.04 2.83
C VAL A 154 18.98 -17.73 2.43
N PRO A 155 19.71 -17.69 1.31
CA PRO A 155 20.34 -16.46 0.85
C PRO A 155 19.27 -15.43 0.49
N ARG A 156 19.67 -14.16 0.50
CA ARG A 156 18.77 -13.05 0.19
C ARG A 156 18.11 -13.25 -1.18
N LYS A 157 16.78 -13.27 -1.20
CA LYS A 157 15.98 -13.44 -2.43
C LYS A 157 14.72 -12.55 -2.40
N PRO A 158 14.26 -12.03 -3.55
CA PRO A 158 13.00 -11.31 -3.63
C PRO A 158 11.79 -12.26 -3.60
N TYR A 159 10.75 -11.81 -2.90
CA TYR A 159 9.43 -12.41 -2.80
C TYR A 159 8.40 -11.35 -3.14
N GLN A 160 7.40 -11.67 -3.94
CA GLN A 160 6.39 -10.71 -4.40
C GLN A 160 4.99 -11.17 -3.99
N CYS A 161 4.20 -10.24 -3.47
CA CYS A 161 2.78 -10.47 -3.17
C CYS A 161 1.90 -10.23 -4.40
N ASP A 162 0.91 -11.08 -4.62
CA ASP A 162 -0.08 -10.94 -5.70
C ASP A 162 -1.42 -10.36 -5.20
N GLU A 163 -2.41 -10.25 -6.10
CA GLU A 163 -3.72 -9.66 -5.80
C GLU A 163 -4.58 -10.56 -4.89
N THR A 164 -4.13 -11.79 -4.64
CA THR A 164 -4.79 -12.74 -3.73
C THR A 164 -4.11 -12.77 -2.35
N GLY A 165 -3.07 -11.97 -2.14
CA GLY A 165 -2.28 -11.97 -0.91
C GLY A 165 -1.26 -13.11 -0.84
N LYS A 166 -1.05 -13.84 -1.95
CA LYS A 166 -0.10 -14.95 -2.01
C LYS A 166 1.28 -14.43 -2.39
N TRP A 167 2.29 -14.98 -1.73
CA TRP A 167 3.68 -14.65 -1.97
C TRP A 167 4.32 -15.65 -2.92
N SER A 168 5.05 -15.12 -3.91
CA SER A 168 5.80 -15.92 -4.88
C SER A 168 7.26 -15.45 -4.95
N PRO A 169 8.25 -16.36 -4.84
CA PRO A 169 8.11 -17.77 -4.53
C PRO A 169 7.58 -18.01 -3.09
N SER A 170 7.35 -19.26 -2.69
CA SER A 170 6.88 -19.56 -1.33
C SER A 170 7.85 -19.04 -0.27
N LEU A 171 7.31 -18.39 0.76
CA LEU A 171 8.10 -17.75 1.81
C LEU A 171 8.97 -18.78 2.56
N PRO A 172 10.19 -18.38 2.98
CA PRO A 172 11.07 -19.26 3.73
C PRO A 172 10.60 -19.38 5.18
N PHE A 173 11.15 -20.36 5.90
CA PHE A 173 10.73 -20.69 7.26
C PHE A 173 10.83 -19.54 8.28
N CYS A 174 11.69 -18.55 8.03
CA CYS A 174 11.89 -17.42 8.93
C CYS A 174 10.88 -16.29 8.71
N VAL A 175 9.88 -16.47 7.85
CA VAL A 175 8.83 -15.48 7.59
C VAL A 175 7.47 -16.15 7.56
N THR A 176 6.51 -15.54 8.24
CA THR A 176 5.10 -15.94 8.19
C THR A 176 4.27 -14.83 7.57
N PRO A 177 3.40 -15.13 6.58
CA PRO A 177 2.47 -14.14 6.06
C PRO A 177 1.45 -13.76 7.14
N GLY A 178 0.91 -12.55 7.03
CA GLY A 178 -0.23 -12.10 7.83
C GLY A 178 -1.46 -13.00 7.65
N SER A 179 -2.43 -12.81 8.53
CA SER A 179 -3.74 -13.44 8.37
C SER A 179 -4.36 -12.90 7.09
N ALA A 180 -4.29 -13.67 6.00
CA ALA A 180 -4.82 -13.40 4.65
C ALA A 180 -6.34 -13.04 4.56
N MET A 181 -6.95 -12.61 5.66
CA MET A 181 -8.32 -12.15 5.79
C MET A 181 -8.31 -10.66 6.11
N TYR A 182 -8.64 -9.84 5.12
CA TYR A 182 -9.25 -8.55 5.37
C TYR A 182 -10.77 -8.74 5.35
N GLU A 183 -11.44 -8.37 6.44
CA GLU A 183 -12.90 -8.30 6.48
C GLU A 183 -13.34 -7.07 5.69
N ASP A 184 -14.02 -7.29 4.57
CA ASP A 184 -14.71 -6.22 3.85
C ASP A 184 -15.84 -5.66 4.75
N PRO A 185 -15.75 -4.41 5.24
CA PRO A 185 -16.78 -3.87 6.13
C PRO A 185 -18.13 -3.63 5.41
N ALA A 186 -18.20 -3.78 4.08
CA ALA A 186 -19.42 -3.67 3.30
C ALA A 186 -20.06 -5.02 2.96
N ALA A 187 -19.37 -6.14 3.16
CA ALA A 187 -19.90 -7.48 2.96
C ALA A 187 -19.91 -8.21 4.30
N GLY A 188 -21.06 -8.26 4.97
CA GLY A 188 -21.28 -9.02 6.20
C GLY A 188 -21.22 -10.55 6.01
N GLU A 189 -20.24 -11.04 5.27
CA GLU A 189 -20.02 -12.46 5.01
C GLU A 189 -18.51 -12.74 4.85
N VAL A 190 -17.94 -13.44 5.83
CA VAL A 190 -16.56 -13.93 5.83
C VAL A 190 -16.41 -14.96 4.71
N ARG A 191 -15.95 -14.51 3.54
CA ARG A 191 -15.61 -15.43 2.44
C ARG A 191 -14.14 -15.83 2.56
N LYS A 192 -13.92 -17.08 2.98
CA LYS A 192 -12.66 -17.78 2.66
C LYS A 192 -12.53 -17.82 1.15
N VAL A 193 -11.53 -17.12 0.60
CA VAL A 193 -11.13 -17.30 -0.78
C VAL A 193 -10.43 -18.66 -0.87
N PRO A 194 -10.85 -19.56 -1.79
CA PRO A 194 -10.23 -20.88 -1.95
C PRO A 194 -8.76 -20.84 -2.40
#